data_AF-A0A4R4LQU3-F1
#
_entry.id   AF-A0A4R4LQU3-F1
#
_cell.length_a   1.000
_cell.length_b   1.000
_cell.length_c   1.000
_cell.angle_alpha   90.00
_cell.angle_beta   90.00
_cell.angle_gamma   90.00
#
_symmetry.space_group_name_H-M   'P 1'
#
loop_
_entity.id
_entity.type
_entity.pdbx_description
1 polymer ?
#
loop_
_entity_poly.entity_id
_entity_poly.type
_entity_poly.pdbx_seq_one_letter_code
_entity_poly.pdbx_strand_id
1 'polypeptide(L)'
;MDWAFVSRGAAWLELAMLMPWLLKAGHSPSEAETWVSQFPSWEQAAAADIDCFASAFARQWRTASQTRDDSWIHLHADLTRRWDDHRRNGAT
;
A
#
# COMPACT_ATOMS: atom_id res chain seq x y z
N MET A 1 -20.58 -8.96 7.39
CA MET A 1 -19.64 -9.11 6.26
C MET A 1 -19.86 -7.93 5.33
N ASP A 2 -18.84 -7.11 5.10
CA ASP A 2 -18.94 -5.88 4.31
C ASP A 2 -18.42 -6.12 2.89
N TRP A 3 -19.27 -6.65 2.02
CA TRP A 3 -18.97 -6.91 0.60
C TRP A 3 -19.42 -5.78 -0.32
N ALA A 4 -19.79 -4.61 0.23
CA ALA A 4 -20.45 -3.54 -0.52
C ALA A 4 -19.59 -2.95 -1.65
N PHE A 5 -18.26 -3.16 -1.63
CA PHE A 5 -17.30 -2.57 -2.56
C PHE A 5 -16.46 -3.60 -3.34
N VAL A 6 -16.95 -4.83 -3.48
CA VAL A 6 -16.25 -5.85 -4.29
C VAL A 6 -16.13 -5.38 -5.75
N SER A 7 -14.93 -5.51 -6.32
CA SER A 7 -14.65 -5.15 -7.71
C SER A 7 -13.71 -6.17 -8.35
N ARG A 8 -13.62 -6.16 -9.69
CA ARG A 8 -12.66 -6.99 -10.42
C ARG A 8 -11.40 -6.17 -10.65
N GLY A 9 -10.28 -6.61 -10.09
CA GLY A 9 -8.97 -5.96 -10.21
C GLY A 9 -7.84 -6.97 -10.42
N ALA A 10 -6.62 -6.44 -10.57
CA ALA A 10 -5.43 -7.28 -10.58
C ALA A 10 -5.26 -7.97 -9.22
N ALA A 11 -4.93 -9.26 -9.22
CA ALA A 11 -4.88 -10.06 -7.98
C ALA A 11 -3.86 -9.55 -6.94
N TRP A 12 -2.82 -8.84 -7.37
CA TRP A 12 -1.84 -8.23 -6.48
C TRP A 12 -2.35 -6.96 -5.77
N LEU A 13 -3.44 -6.34 -6.25
CA LEU A 13 -3.98 -5.09 -5.71
C LEU A 13 -4.42 -5.25 -4.25
N GLU A 14 -5.07 -6.37 -3.92
CA GLU A 14 -5.48 -6.70 -2.55
C GLU A 14 -4.27 -6.79 -1.60
N LEU A 15 -3.16 -7.36 -2.07
CA LEU A 15 -1.92 -7.43 -1.30
C LEU A 15 -1.28 -6.05 -1.12
N ALA A 16 -1.35 -5.19 -2.15
CA ALA A 16 -0.87 -3.81 -2.08
C ALA A 16 -1.70 -2.99 -1.08
N MET A 17 -3.03 -3.16 -1.06
CA MET A 17 -3.92 -2.53 -0.10
C MET A 17 -3.70 -3.03 1.33
N LEU A 18 -3.09 -4.22 1.50
CA LEU A 18 -2.72 -4.75 2.81
C LEU A 18 -1.48 -4.08 3.42
N MET A 19 -0.62 -3.46 2.59
CA MET A 19 0.66 -2.88 3.04
C MET A 19 0.55 -1.96 4.24
N PRO A 20 -0.33 -0.94 4.28
CA PRO A 20 -0.38 -0.04 5.42
C PRO A 20 -0.79 -0.76 6.71
N TRP A 21 -1.54 -1.85 6.62
CA TRP A 21 -1.96 -2.64 7.78
C TRP A 21 -0.83 -3.50 8.34
N LEU A 22 0.03 -4.05 7.49
CA LEU A 22 1.26 -4.72 7.93
C LEU A 22 2.21 -3.72 8.61
N LEU A 23 2.37 -2.54 8.03
CA LEU A 23 3.19 -1.48 8.64
C LEU A 23 2.59 -1.02 9.98
N LYS A 24 1.27 -0.90 10.07
CA LYS A 24 0.56 -0.60 11.32
C LYS A 24 0.76 -1.69 12.37
N ALA A 25 0.90 -2.94 11.94
CA ALA A 25 1.18 -4.08 12.83
C ALA A 25 2.65 -4.15 13.29
N GLY A 26 3.52 -3.26 12.81
CA GLY A 26 4.90 -3.12 13.27
C GLY A 26 5.96 -3.58 12.26
N HIS A 27 5.57 -4.11 11.10
CA HIS A 27 6.52 -4.46 10.05
C HIS A 27 7.15 -3.23 9.41
N SER A 28 8.43 -3.30 9.08
CA SER A 28 9.06 -2.37 8.14
C SER A 28 8.52 -2.60 6.72
N PRO A 29 8.65 -1.61 5.81
CA PRO A 29 8.31 -1.81 4.40
C PRO A 29 8.96 -3.04 3.76
N SER A 30 10.24 -3.28 4.03
CA SER A 30 10.99 -4.43 3.49
C SER A 30 10.46 -5.77 4.03
N GLU A 31 10.14 -5.86 5.33
CA GLU A 31 9.55 -7.07 5.92
C GLU A 31 8.15 -7.34 5.35
N ALA A 32 7.35 -6.29 5.16
CA ALA A 32 6.02 -6.40 4.57
C ALA A 32 6.09 -6.90 3.11
N GLU A 33 7.00 -6.36 2.29
CA GLU A 33 7.22 -6.81 0.92
C GLU A 33 7.76 -8.24 0.83
N THR A 34 8.67 -8.61 1.75
CA THR A 34 9.17 -9.98 1.87
C THR A 34 8.03 -10.94 2.22
N TRP A 35 7.08 -10.54 3.05
CA TRP A 35 5.93 -11.38 3.38
C TRP A 35 4.96 -11.53 2.20
N VAL A 36 4.67 -10.46 1.45
CA VAL A 36 3.77 -10.59 0.27
C VAL A 36 4.42 -11.28 -0.93
N SER A 37 5.75 -11.34 -1.02
CA SER A 37 6.44 -12.04 -2.12
C SER A 37 6.22 -13.56 -2.11
N GLN A 38 5.71 -14.13 -1.01
CA GLN A 38 5.31 -15.53 -0.96
C GLN A 38 4.07 -15.84 -1.83
N PHE A 39 3.33 -14.82 -2.27
CA PHE A 39 2.14 -14.98 -3.10
C PHE A 39 2.50 -14.83 -4.59
N PRO A 40 2.18 -15.82 -5.44
CA PRO A 40 2.51 -15.76 -6.88
C PRO A 40 1.93 -14.54 -7.60
N SER A 41 0.75 -14.05 -7.18
CA SER A 41 0.15 -12.86 -7.77
C SER A 41 0.98 -11.60 -7.55
N TRP A 42 1.67 -11.48 -6.42
CA TRP A 42 2.58 -10.38 -6.13
C TRP A 42 3.89 -10.53 -6.89
N GLU A 43 4.51 -11.71 -6.83
CA GLU A 43 5.81 -11.96 -7.46
C GLU A 43 5.77 -11.76 -8.97
N GLN A 44 4.67 -12.13 -9.62
CA GLN A 44 4.48 -11.99 -11.05
C GLN A 44 4.03 -10.58 -11.50
N ALA A 45 3.70 -9.70 -10.56
CA ALA A 45 3.28 -8.35 -10.88
C ALA A 45 4.48 -7.52 -11.36
N ALA A 46 4.27 -6.68 -12.38
CA ALA A 46 5.32 -5.78 -12.82
C ALA A 46 5.65 -4.79 -11.69
N ALA A 47 6.93 -4.68 -11.32
CA ALA A 47 7.38 -3.77 -10.28
C ALA A 47 6.91 -2.33 -10.54
N ALA A 48 6.93 -1.88 -11.80
CA ALA A 48 6.45 -0.57 -12.21
C ALA A 48 4.95 -0.33 -11.93
N ASP A 49 4.12 -1.37 -12.02
CA ASP A 49 2.68 -1.26 -11.69
C ASP A 49 2.48 -1.10 -10.17
N ILE A 50 3.25 -1.84 -9.37
CA ILE A 50 3.26 -1.71 -7.91
C ILE A 50 3.76 -0.33 -7.50
N ASP A 51 4.84 0.17 -8.11
CA ASP A 51 5.40 1.50 -7.85
C ASP A 51 4.38 2.60 -8.18
N CYS A 52 3.73 2.48 -9.35
CA CYS A 52 2.69 3.42 -9.76
C CYS A 52 1.51 3.43 -8.77
N PHE A 53 1.04 2.24 -8.36
CA PHE A 53 -0.02 2.12 -7.37
C PHE A 53 0.38 2.70 -6.01
N ALA A 54 1.56 2.36 -5.48
CA ALA A 54 2.04 2.84 -4.19
C ALA A 54 2.08 4.38 -4.15
N SER A 55 2.59 5.00 -5.23
CA SER A 55 2.62 6.46 -5.37
C SER A 55 1.22 7.08 -5.44
N ALA A 56 0.33 6.50 -6.25
CA ALA A 56 -1.04 6.98 -6.35
C ALA A 56 -1.80 6.85 -5.02
N PHE A 57 -1.59 5.74 -4.30
CA PHE A 57 -2.24 5.43 -3.04
C PHE A 57 -1.77 6.37 -1.92
N ALA A 58 -0.46 6.61 -1.81
CA ALA A 58 0.10 7.61 -0.90
C ALA A 58 -0.42 9.02 -1.19
N ARG A 59 -0.49 9.40 -2.49
CA ARG A 59 -1.03 10.70 -2.90
C ARG A 59 -2.51 10.85 -2.50
N GLN A 60 -3.32 9.83 -2.72
CA GLN A 60 -4.74 9.83 -2.37
C GLN A 60 -4.94 10.06 -0.87
N TRP A 61 -4.22 9.32 -0.02
CA TRP A 61 -4.37 9.45 1.43
C TRP A 61 -3.80 10.74 1.99
N ARG A 62 -2.72 11.27 1.40
CA ARG A 62 -2.24 12.62 1.70
C ARG A 62 -3.29 13.70 1.38
N THR A 63 -4.01 13.57 0.26
CA THR A 63 -5.11 14.50 -0.06
C THR A 63 -6.28 14.33 0.92
N ALA A 64 -6.62 13.10 1.29
CA ALA A 64 -7.65 12.85 2.29
C ALA A 64 -7.30 13.50 3.64
N SER A 65 -6.06 13.36 4.11
CA SER A 65 -5.59 13.90 5.39
C SER A 65 -5.53 15.44 5.43
N GLN A 66 -5.56 16.11 4.27
CA GLN A 66 -5.63 17.58 4.19
C GLN A 66 -7.05 18.11 4.39
N THR A 67 -8.06 17.26 4.19
CA THR A 67 -9.49 17.66 4.20
C THR A 67 -10.27 17.06 5.36
N ARG A 68 -9.69 16.06 6.05
CA ARG A 68 -10.32 15.32 7.13
C ARG A 68 -9.35 15.21 8.30
N ASP A 69 -9.85 15.46 9.51
CA ASP A 69 -9.03 15.48 10.73
C ASP A 69 -9.11 14.19 11.55
N ASP A 70 -9.58 13.10 10.94
CA ASP A 70 -9.64 11.81 11.61
C ASP A 70 -8.22 11.27 11.85
N SER A 71 -7.88 10.92 13.09
CA SER A 71 -6.53 10.42 13.45
C SER A 71 -6.11 9.19 12.65
N TRP A 72 -7.07 8.31 12.31
CA TRP A 72 -6.80 7.12 11.51
C TRP A 72 -6.44 7.47 10.04
N ILE A 73 -6.92 8.59 9.50
CA ILE A 73 -6.59 9.04 8.14
C ILE A 73 -5.17 9.58 8.10
N HIS A 74 -4.79 10.40 9.08
CA HIS A 74 -3.41 10.88 9.23
C HIS A 74 -2.43 9.71 9.37
N LEU A 75 -2.77 8.72 10.20
CA LEU A 75 -1.98 7.49 10.35
C LEU A 75 -1.86 6.74 9.01
N HIS A 76 -2.96 6.54 8.29
CA HIS A 76 -2.95 5.78 7.04
C HIS A 76 -2.20 6.52 5.92
N ALA A 77 -2.25 7.85 5.89
CA ALA A 77 -1.44 8.68 5.02
C ALA A 77 0.06 8.55 5.31
N ASP A 78 0.46 8.50 6.58
CA ASP A 78 1.86 8.24 6.95
C ASP A 78 2.34 6.84 6.52
N LEU A 79 1.52 5.82 6.77
CA LEU A 79 1.87 4.43 6.44
C LEU A 79 2.02 4.20 4.94
N THR A 80 1.09 4.74 4.13
CA THR A 80 1.18 4.66 2.66
C THR A 80 2.36 5.45 2.13
N ARG A 81 2.64 6.65 2.66
CA ARG A 81 3.83 7.43 2.33
C ARG A 81 5.13 6.67 2.63
N ARG A 82 5.25 6.03 3.80
CA ARG A 82 6.44 5.26 4.18
C ARG A 82 6.72 4.09 3.23
N TRP A 83 5.68 3.42 2.76
CA TRP A 83 5.83 2.35 1.78
C TRP A 83 6.25 2.88 0.40
N ASP A 84 5.61 3.95 -0.07
CA ASP A 84 5.96 4.64 -1.32
C ASP A 84 7.41 5.20 -1.31
N ASP A 85 7.85 5.78 -0.19
CA ASP A 85 9.24 6.21 0.01
C ASP A 85 10.24 5.04 -0.07
N HIS A 86 9.89 3.89 0.52
CA HIS A 86 10.73 2.69 0.43
C HIS A 86 10.90 2.21 -1.02
N ARG A 87 9.81 2.15 -1.78
CA ARG A 87 9.84 1.69 -3.18
C ARG A 87 10.63 2.64 -4.08
N ARG A 88 10.49 3.96 -3.88
CA ARG A 88 11.33 4.96 -4.59
C ARG A 88 12.82 4.80 -4.31
N ASN A 89 13.19 4.50 -3.07
CA ASN A 89 14.59 4.39 -2.68
C ASN A 89 15.23 3.05 -3.13
N GLY A 90 14.42 2.03 -3.43
CA GLY A 90 14.88 0.75 -3.96
C GLY A 90 14.95 0.65 -5.49
N ALA A 91 14.46 1.67 -6.21
CA ALA A 91 14.42 1.71 -7.68
C ALA A 91 15.71 2.25 -8.36
N THR A 92 16.77 2.45 -7.59
CA THR A 92 18.15 2.77 -8.05
C THR A 92 19.04 1.54 -8.03
#